data_AF-A0A5C2HHJ3-F1
#
_entry.id   AF-A0A5C2HHJ3-F1
#
_cell.length_a   1.000
_cell.length_b   1.000
_cell.length_c   1.000
_cell.angle_alpha   90.00
_cell.angle_beta   90.00
_cell.angle_gamma   90.00
#
_symmetry.space_group_name_H-M   'P 1'
#
loop_
_entity.id
_entity.type
_entity.pdbx_description
1 polymer ?
#
loop_
_entity_poly.entity_id
_entity_poly.type
_entity_poly.pdbx_seq_one_letter_code
_entity_poly.pdbx_strand_id
1 'polypeptide(L)' 'MAIAEEIYSEVKTLPDDLAREVLDFVHFIENRYALRQNSETIEQPPIRRRTPGSAKGKLQVLVEDEAHLDDFQGYMP' A
#
# COMPACT_ATOMS: atom_id res chain seq x y z
N MET A 1 6.69 -19.52 -28.36
CA MET A 1 7.65 -19.86 -27.30
C MET A 1 6.95 -19.68 -25.97
N ALA A 2 7.37 -20.39 -24.93
CA ALA A 2 6.78 -20.17 -23.60
C ALA A 2 7.23 -18.80 -23.07
N ILE A 3 6.34 -18.09 -22.36
CA ILE A 3 6.63 -16.75 -21.81
C ILE A 3 7.91 -16.76 -20.94
N ALA A 4 8.16 -17.84 -20.22
CA ALA A 4 9.37 -18.01 -19.40
C ALA A 4 10.67 -18.03 -20.24
N GLU A 5 10.64 -18.59 -21.44
CA GLU A 5 11.80 -18.67 -22.34
C GLU A 5 12.14 -17.29 -22.92
N GLU A 6 11.11 -16.52 -23.26
CA GLU A 6 11.24 -15.14 -23.75
C GLU A 6 11.83 -14.23 -22.67
N ILE A 7 11.27 -14.24 -21.46
CA ILE A 7 11.79 -13.49 -20.31
C ILE A 7 13.26 -13.86 -20.03
N TYR A 8 13.60 -15.16 -20.06
CA TYR A 8 14.98 -15.60 -19.83
C TYR A 8 15.94 -15.06 -20.90
N SER A 9 15.51 -15.04 -22.16
CA SER A 9 16.33 -14.52 -23.25
C SER A 9 16.60 -13.02 -23.11
N GLU A 10 15.60 -12.24 -22.68
CA GLU A 10 15.73 -10.80 -22.46
C GLU A 10 16.62 -10.50 -21.25
N VAL A 11 16.34 -11.14 -20.11
CA VAL A 11 17.07 -10.90 -18.85
C VAL A 11 18.54 -11.27 -18.99
N LYS A 12 18.88 -12.30 -19.78
CA LYS A 12 20.27 -12.72 -20.02
C LYS A 12 21.12 -11.68 -20.72
N THR A 13 20.52 -10.75 -21.47
CA THR A 13 21.24 -9.70 -22.20
C THR A 13 21.42 -8.41 -21.40
N LEU A 14 20.88 -8.35 -20.19
CA LEU A 14 20.92 -7.16 -19.35
C LEU A 14 22.31 -6.89 -18.77
N PRO A 15 22.70 -5.61 -18.60
CA PRO A 15 23.86 -5.24 -17.80
C PRO A 15 23.68 -5.63 -16.32
N ASP A 16 24.80 -5.91 -15.64
CA ASP A 16 24.81 -6.34 -14.23
C ASP A 16 24.08 -5.38 -13.29
N ASP A 17 24.22 -4.07 -13.51
CA ASP A 17 23.55 -3.05 -12.70
C ASP A 17 22.03 -3.14 -12.80
N LEU A 18 21.50 -3.36 -14.01
CA LEU A 18 20.06 -3.51 -14.24
C LEU A 18 19.55 -4.86 -13.72
N ALA A 19 20.35 -5.92 -13.83
CA ALA A 19 20.00 -7.24 -13.30
C ALA A 19 19.79 -7.20 -11.77
N ARG A 20 20.59 -6.40 -11.05
CA ARG A 20 20.39 -6.16 -9.62
C ARG A 20 19.06 -5.45 -9.33
N GLU A 21 18.75 -4.39 -10.07
CA GLU A 21 17.48 -3.66 -9.91
C GLU A 21 16.26 -4.55 -10.19
N VAL A 22 16.33 -5.39 -11.22
CA VAL A 22 15.27 -6.36 -11.53
C VAL A 22 15.11 -7.38 -10.40
N LEU A 23 16.21 -7.89 -9.83
CA LEU A 23 16.16 -8.78 -8.67
C LEU A 23 15.53 -8.10 -7.44
N ASP A 24 15.91 -6.86 -7.16
CA ASP A 24 15.32 -6.07 -6.07
C ASP A 24 13.81 -5.87 -6.29
N PHE A 25 13.39 -5.64 -7.52
CA PHE A 25 11.99 -5.51 -7.88
C PHE A 25 11.20 -6.82 -7.72
N VAL A 26 11.77 -7.96 -8.11
CA VAL A 26 11.17 -9.28 -7.90
C VAL A 26 11.00 -9.55 -6.40
N HIS A 27 12.04 -9.33 -5.60
CA HIS A 27 11.94 -9.46 -4.14
C HIS A 27 10.89 -8.52 -3.53
N PHE A 28 10.78 -7.29 -4.04
CA PHE A 28 9.74 -6.37 -3.62
C PHE A 28 8.33 -6.91 -3.91
N ILE A 29 8.11 -7.46 -5.09
CA ILE A 29 6.84 -8.09 -5.47
C ILE A 29 6.56 -9.27 -4.55
N GLU A 30 7.49 -10.20 -4.41
CA GLU A 30 7.33 -11.38 -3.56
C GLU A 30 6.97 -10.99 -2.12
N ASN A 31 7.68 -10.02 -1.54
CA ASN A 31 7.38 -9.50 -0.21
C ASN A 31 6.00 -8.85 -0.15
N ARG A 32 5.65 -8.01 -1.14
CA ARG A 32 4.33 -7.34 -1.18
C ARG A 32 3.18 -8.33 -1.30
N TYR A 33 3.33 -9.38 -2.10
CA TYR A 33 2.30 -10.39 -2.29
C TYR A 33 2.27 -11.42 -1.17
N ALA A 34 3.41 -11.78 -0.57
CA ALA A 34 3.46 -12.57 0.66
C ALA A 34 2.78 -11.84 1.82
N LEU A 35 3.02 -10.52 1.96
CA LEU A 35 2.29 -9.66 2.90
C LEU A 35 0.78 -9.65 2.60
N ARG A 36 0.37 -9.65 1.32
CA ARG A 36 -1.05 -9.73 0.94
C ARG A 36 -1.70 -11.06 1.30
N GLN A 37 -1.05 -12.19 1.00
CA GLN A 37 -1.56 -13.52 1.36
C GLN A 37 -1.67 -13.68 2.89
N ASN A 38 -0.70 -13.15 3.64
CA ASN A 38 -0.77 -13.13 5.09
C ASN A 38 -1.87 -12.19 5.61
N SER A 39 -2.13 -11.07 4.92
CA SER A 39 -3.22 -10.14 5.27
C SER A 39 -4.61 -10.65 4.89
N GLU A 40 -4.75 -11.57 3.93
CA GLU A 40 -6.02 -12.25 3.63
C GLU A 40 -6.42 -13.25 4.72
N THR A 41 -5.47 -13.66 5.58
CA THR A 41 -5.74 -14.45 6.79
C THR A 41 -6.12 -13.57 7.98
N ILE A 42 -5.94 -12.25 7.90
CA ILE A 42 -6.48 -11.32 8.88
C ILE A 42 -7.93 -11.09 8.47
N GLU A 43 -8.83 -11.83 9.13
CA GLU A 43 -10.29 -11.68 9.07
C GLU A 43 -10.67 -10.22 8.83
N GLN A 44 -11.09 -9.88 7.60
CA GLN A 44 -11.74 -8.60 7.37
C GLN A 44 -12.96 -8.59 8.28
N PRO A 45 -13.08 -7.63 9.23
CA PRO A 45 -14.26 -7.57 10.06
C PRO A 45 -15.47 -7.48 9.12
N PRO A 46 -16.53 -8.28 9.36
CA PRO A 46 -17.63 -8.39 8.43
C PRO A 46 -18.11 -6.99 8.06
N ILE A 47 -18.26 -6.73 6.76
CA ILE A 47 -18.75 -5.45 6.24
C ILE A 47 -20.06 -5.13 6.96
N ARG A 48 -19.99 -4.33 8.03
CA ARG A 48 -21.16 -3.98 8.82
C ARG A 48 -21.97 -3.04 7.95
N ARG A 49 -23.03 -3.56 7.32
CA ARG A 49 -24.04 -2.74 6.64
C ARG A 49 -24.57 -1.75 7.67
N ARG A 50 -24.14 -0.50 7.58
CA ARG A 50 -24.56 0.55 8.50
C ARG A 50 -26.03 0.83 8.23
N THR A 51 -26.87 0.76 9.24
CA THR A 51 -28.25 1.23 9.13
C THR A 51 -28.24 2.75 9.01
N PRO A 52 -29.05 3.35 8.13
CA PRO A 52 -29.21 4.80 8.06
C PRO A 52 -29.55 5.37 9.45
N GLY A 53 -28.87 6.44 9.86
CA GLY A 53 -29.06 7.06 11.18
C GLY A 53 -28.30 6.41 12.36
N SER A 54 -27.57 5.31 12.14
CA SER A 54 -26.79 4.61 13.20
C SER A 54 -25.69 5.45 13.88
N ALA A 55 -25.30 6.58 13.28
CA ALA A 55 -24.30 7.51 13.78
C ALA A 55 -24.89 8.68 14.61
N LYS A 56 -26.23 8.80 14.73
CA LYS A 56 -26.86 9.90 15.46
C LYS A 56 -26.41 9.89 16.92
N GLY A 57 -25.81 10.99 17.39
CA GLY A 57 -25.34 11.17 18.77
C GLY A 57 -24.04 10.44 19.13
N LYS A 58 -23.40 9.74 18.18
CA LYS A 58 -22.11 9.04 18.39
C LYS A 58 -20.90 9.82 17.86
N LEU A 59 -21.15 10.81 17.00
CA LEU A 59 -20.10 11.68 16.49
C LEU A 59 -19.78 12.73 17.56
N GLN A 60 -18.63 12.58 18.19
CA GLN A 60 -18.05 13.64 19.00
C GLN A 60 -17.19 14.47 18.06
N VAL A 61 -17.65 15.68 17.73
CA VAL A 61 -16.80 16.66 17.05
C VAL A 61 -15.72 17.03 18.07
N LEU A 62 -14.51 16.57 17.83
CA LEU A 62 -13.35 17.02 18.59
C LEU A 62 -13.21 18.52 18.30
N VAL A 63 -13.20 19.31 19.37
CA VAL A 63 -13.03 20.77 19.30
C VAL A 63 -11.73 21.05 18.53
N GLU A 64 -11.78 22.10 17.73
CA GLU A 64 -10.73 22.57 16.81
C GLU A 64 -9.33 22.35 17.41
N ASP A 65 -8.64 21.33 16.89
CA ASP A 65 -7.27 21.01 17.26
C ASP A 65 -6.34 21.93 16.46
N GLU A 66 -6.15 23.14 16.98
CA GLU A 66 -5.26 24.13 16.37
C GLU A 66 -3.78 23.70 16.42
N ALA A 67 -3.41 22.72 17.26
CA ALA A 67 -2.02 22.28 17.39
C ALA A 67 -1.50 21.60 16.10
N HIS A 68 -2.39 21.00 15.30
CA HIS A 68 -2.03 20.45 13.99
C HIS A 68 -1.81 21.52 12.90
N LEU A 69 -2.22 22.77 13.17
CA LEU A 69 -2.02 23.90 12.26
C LEU A 69 -0.69 24.61 12.50
N ASP A 70 -0.03 24.36 13.64
CA ASP A 70 1.28 24.94 13.97
C ASP A 70 2.36 24.58 12.95
N ASP A 71 2.33 23.35 12.43
CA ASP A 71 3.26 22.87 11.40
C ASP A 71 3.12 23.62 10.06
N PHE A 72 1.99 24.31 9.83
CA PHE A 72 1.70 25.02 8.59
C PHE A 72 1.97 26.53 8.65
N GLN A 73 2.33 27.07 9.82
CA GLN A 73 2.63 28.51 10.00
C GLN A 73 3.78 28.99 9.10
N GLY A 74 4.75 28.13 8.80
CA GLY A 74 5.87 28.44 7.89
C GLY A 74 5.50 28.49 6.40
N TYR A 75 4.30 28.01 6.04
CA TYR A 75 3.83 27.91 4.65
C TYR A 75 2.70 28.90 4.33
N MET A 76 2.11 29.56 5.33
CA MET A 76 1.15 30.65 5.12
C MET A 76 1.88 32.00 5.19
N PRO A 77 2.02 32.74 4.06
CA PRO A 77 2.66 34.06 4.03
C PRO A 77 1.82 35.17 4.68
#